data_AF-A0A0B6Y9J3-F1
#
_entry.id   AF-A0A0B6Y9J3-F1
#
_cell.length_a   1.000
_cell.length_b   1.000
_cell.length_c   1.000
_cell.angle_alpha   90.00
_cell.angle_beta   90.00
_cell.angle_gamma   90.00
#
_symmetry.space_group_name_H-M   'P 1'
#
loop_
_entity.id
_entity.type
_entity.pdbx_description
1 polymer ?
#
loop_
_entity_poly.entity_id
_entity_poly.type
_entity_poly.pdbx_seq_one_letter_code
_entity_poly.pdbx_strand_id
1 'polypeptide(L)'
;DLWRESFNNILNNHVTETVSIGIIRVPTEIRLVDIREEIVQQLGENTDELVPKEYVFLRSVGRSLTTLRGKQEYQLKAKHFIPPVVSESYKRLLRLCYSVCFLSSMEFVYLCWSCP
;
A
#
# COMPACT_ATOMS: atom_id res chain seq x y z
N ASP A 1 7.05 -3.28 21.22
CA ASP A 1 5.76 -3.94 20.93
C ASP A 1 4.78 -3.06 20.14
N LEU A 2 5.18 -2.61 18.94
CA LEU A 2 4.32 -1.81 18.05
C LEU A 2 3.36 -2.69 17.24
N TRP A 3 3.83 -3.88 16.85
CA TRP A 3 3.09 -4.85 16.07
C TRP A 3 2.37 -5.85 16.97
N ARG A 4 1.06 -6.06 16.74
CA ARG A 4 0.29 -7.08 17.45
C ARG A 4 0.24 -8.35 16.60
N GLU A 5 1.18 -9.26 16.82
CA GLU A 5 1.31 -10.50 16.03
C GLU A 5 0.04 -11.36 16.03
N SER A 6 -0.65 -11.45 17.16
CA SER A 6 -1.91 -12.20 17.28
C SER A 6 -3.02 -11.69 16.36
N PHE A 7 -2.95 -10.41 15.96
CA PHE A 7 -3.94 -9.76 15.10
C PHE A 7 -3.37 -9.30 13.75
N ASN A 8 -2.06 -9.45 13.52
CA ASN A 8 -1.33 -8.93 12.37
C ASN A 8 -1.72 -7.48 12.04
N ASN A 9 -1.71 -6.62 13.06
CA ASN A 9 -2.08 -5.22 12.91
C ASN A 9 -1.22 -4.26 13.74
N ILE A 10 -1.25 -3.00 13.32
CA ILE A 10 -0.65 -1.85 14.00
C ILE A 10 -1.67 -0.70 14.02
N LEU A 11 -1.61 0.18 15.03
CA LEU A 11 -2.48 1.36 15.07
C LEU A 11 -2.07 2.39 14.02
N ASN A 12 -3.05 3.08 13.43
CA ASN A 12 -2.81 4.09 12.40
C ASN A 12 -1.91 5.24 12.89
N ASN A 13 -1.85 5.48 14.20
CA ASN A 13 -1.00 6.53 14.78
C ASN A 13 0.50 6.29 14.53
N HIS A 14 0.92 5.06 14.24
CA HIS A 14 2.31 4.74 13.91
C HIS A 14 2.63 4.89 12.42
N VAL A 15 1.66 5.26 11.58
CA VAL A 15 1.92 5.54 10.15
C VAL A 15 2.82 6.75 9.97
N THR A 16 2.85 7.67 10.94
CA THR A 16 3.78 8.82 10.93
C THR A 16 5.25 8.42 11.03
N GLU A 17 5.54 7.17 11.43
CA GLU A 17 6.89 6.61 11.50
C GLU A 17 7.30 5.91 10.18
N THR A 18 6.44 5.97 9.15
CA THR A 18 6.74 5.38 7.84
C THR A 18 7.55 6.30 6.95
N VAL A 19 8.43 5.70 6.15
CA VAL A 19 9.20 6.39 5.12
C VAL A 19 8.52 6.16 3.77
N SER A 20 8.19 7.24 3.05
CA SER A 20 7.70 7.15 1.67
C SER A 20 8.88 7.06 0.71
N ILE A 21 8.89 6.05 -0.15
CA ILE A 21 9.92 5.87 -1.19
C ILE A 21 9.48 6.48 -2.52
N GLY A 22 8.18 6.70 -2.71
CA GLY A 22 7.69 7.37 -3.90
C GLY A 22 6.17 7.30 -4.08
N ILE A 23 5.74 7.79 -5.24
CA ILE A 23 4.33 7.83 -5.65
C ILE A 23 4.15 6.97 -6.89
N ILE A 24 3.22 6.01 -6.82
CA ILE A 24 2.79 5.23 -7.98
C ILE A 24 1.42 5.71 -8.47
N ARG A 25 1.21 5.67 -9.78
CA ARG A 25 -0.06 6.04 -10.43
C ARG A 25 -0.67 4.82 -11.09
N VAL A 26 -1.77 4.32 -10.54
CA VAL A 26 -2.37 3.06 -11.04
C VAL A 26 -3.87 3.22 -11.35
N PRO A 27 -4.42 2.46 -12.32
CA PRO A 27 -5.86 2.41 -12.58
C PRO A 27 -6.63 1.90 -11.36
N THR A 28 -7.87 2.35 -11.15
CA THR A 28 -8.68 1.95 -9.99
C THR A 28 -9.08 0.48 -9.98
N GLU A 29 -9.21 -0.12 -11.17
CA GLU A 29 -9.66 -1.51 -11.36
C GLU A 29 -8.51 -2.54 -11.35
N ILE A 30 -7.25 -2.09 -11.31
CA ILE A 30 -6.08 -2.99 -11.23
C ILE A 30 -6.07 -3.75 -9.91
N ARG A 31 -5.62 -5.01 -9.92
CA ARG A 31 -5.49 -5.81 -8.70
C ARG A 31 -4.15 -5.55 -8.03
N LEU A 32 -4.06 -5.81 -6.73
CA LEU A 32 -2.80 -5.65 -5.99
C LEU A 32 -1.72 -6.60 -6.49
N VAL A 33 -2.08 -7.80 -6.92
CA VAL A 33 -1.12 -8.74 -7.52
C VAL A 33 -0.47 -8.16 -8.78
N ASP A 34 -1.26 -7.51 -9.64
CA ASP A 34 -0.75 -6.88 -10.87
C ASP A 34 0.14 -5.67 -10.50
N ILE A 35 -0.21 -4.91 -9.45
CA ILE A 35 0.66 -3.83 -8.93
C ILE A 35 1.99 -4.37 -8.42
N ARG A 36 1.98 -5.51 -7.71
CA ARG A 36 3.20 -6.16 -7.22
C ARG A 36 4.12 -6.56 -8.38
N GLU A 37 3.55 -7.19 -9.40
CA GLU A 37 4.27 -7.57 -10.61
C GLU A 37 4.89 -6.34 -11.29
N GLU A 38 4.14 -5.25 -11.44
CA GLU A 38 4.64 -3.98 -12.00
C GLU A 38 5.76 -3.35 -11.15
N ILE A 39 5.63 -3.38 -9.82
CA ILE A 39 6.69 -2.90 -8.91
C ILE A 39 7.97 -3.72 -9.13
N VAL A 40 7.86 -5.04 -9.18
CA VAL A 40 9.01 -5.94 -9.40
C VAL A 40 9.60 -5.74 -10.80
N GLN A 41 8.77 -5.59 -11.84
CA GLN A 41 9.23 -5.42 -13.21
C GLN A 41 9.93 -4.07 -13.42
N GLN A 42 9.39 -2.98 -12.86
CA GLN A 42 9.92 -1.64 -13.08
C GLN A 42 11.10 -1.31 -12.17
N LEU A 43 11.11 -1.86 -10.94
CA LEU A 43 12.14 -1.55 -9.96
C LEU A 43 13.16 -2.69 -9.81
N GLY A 44 12.79 -3.96 -10.00
CA GLY A 44 13.56 -5.15 -9.59
C GLY A 44 14.97 -5.31 -10.15
N GLU A 45 15.35 -4.59 -11.20
CA GLU A 45 16.74 -4.60 -11.73
C GLU A 45 17.68 -3.62 -11.00
N ASN A 46 17.15 -2.59 -10.32
CA ASN A 46 17.94 -1.50 -9.70
C ASN A 46 17.73 -1.37 -8.17
N THR A 47 17.22 -2.42 -7.50
CA THR A 47 16.35 -2.24 -6.33
C THR A 47 16.86 -2.74 -4.97
N ASP A 48 18.01 -3.41 -4.88
CA ASP A 48 18.50 -3.89 -3.57
C ASP A 48 18.66 -2.73 -2.55
N GLU A 49 18.72 -1.47 -3.00
CA GLU A 49 18.70 -0.27 -2.13
C GLU A 49 17.31 0.35 -1.88
N LEU A 50 16.31 0.14 -2.76
CA LEU A 50 15.07 0.94 -2.77
C LEU A 50 13.80 0.17 -2.40
N VAL A 51 13.71 -1.13 -2.68
CA VAL A 51 12.56 -1.94 -2.26
C VAL A 51 13.06 -3.23 -1.63
N PRO A 52 12.58 -3.59 -0.43
CA PRO A 52 12.87 -4.87 0.20
C PRO A 52 12.55 -6.07 -0.69
N LYS A 53 13.34 -7.14 -0.55
CA LYS A 53 13.20 -8.39 -1.33
C LYS A 53 11.85 -9.06 -1.09
N GLU A 54 11.35 -8.98 0.13
CA GLU A 54 10.01 -9.41 0.49
C GLU A 54 9.24 -8.20 1.03
N TYR A 55 7.94 -8.11 0.72
CA TYR A 55 7.07 -7.13 1.36
C TYR A 55 5.62 -7.58 1.35
N VAL A 56 4.83 -7.16 2.34
CA VAL A 56 3.38 -7.37 2.34
C VAL A 56 2.62 -6.07 2.22
N PHE A 57 1.45 -6.11 1.56
CA PHE A 57 0.56 -4.96 1.49
C PHE A 57 -0.16 -4.74 2.83
N LEU A 58 -0.31 -3.49 3.23
CA LEU A 58 -1.13 -3.10 4.38
C LEU A 58 -2.45 -2.46 3.91
N ARG A 59 -3.52 -2.66 4.68
CA ARG A 59 -4.82 -1.99 4.50
C ARG A 59 -5.30 -1.35 5.79
N SER A 60 -5.81 -0.13 5.69
CA SER A 60 -6.50 0.53 6.81
C SER A 60 -7.89 -0.07 7.03
N VAL A 61 -8.13 -0.55 8.25
CA VAL A 61 -9.37 -1.12 8.74
C VAL A 61 -9.70 -0.47 10.09
N GLY A 62 -10.67 0.45 10.08
CA GLY A 62 -11.01 1.24 11.27
C GLY A 62 -9.84 2.12 11.72
N ARG A 63 -9.27 1.81 12.89
CA ARG A 63 -8.16 2.57 13.50
C ARG A 63 -6.80 1.87 13.37
N SER A 64 -6.73 0.78 12.60
CA SER A 64 -5.54 -0.04 12.48
C SER A 64 -5.21 -0.33 11.03
N LEU A 65 -3.92 -0.51 10.75
CA LEU A 65 -3.43 -1.14 9.53
C LEU A 65 -3.30 -2.64 9.76
N THR A 66 -3.73 -3.44 8.80
CA THR A 66 -3.61 -4.91 8.85
C THR A 66 -2.87 -5.42 7.63
N THR A 67 -2.13 -6.52 7.78
CA THR A 67 -1.48 -7.18 6.64
C THR A 67 -2.49 -7.85 5.74
N LEU A 68 -2.19 -7.78 4.44
CA LEU A 68 -2.87 -8.55 3.42
C LEU A 68 -2.08 -9.83 3.15
N ARG A 69 -2.79 -10.94 3.14
CA ARG A 69 -2.27 -12.24 2.71
C ARG A 69 -2.32 -12.33 1.20
N GLY A 70 -1.45 -13.17 0.61
CA GLY A 70 -1.40 -13.35 -0.85
C GLY A 70 -2.76 -13.60 -1.51
N LYS A 71 -3.64 -14.42 -0.92
CA LYS A 71 -5.01 -14.64 -1.44
C LYS A 71 -5.86 -13.35 -1.53
N GLN A 72 -5.66 -12.41 -0.61
CA GLN A 72 -6.36 -11.13 -0.60
C GLN A 72 -5.85 -10.20 -1.69
N GLU A 73 -4.58 -10.31 -2.09
CA GLU A 73 -4.02 -9.52 -3.20
C GLU A 73 -4.68 -9.81 -4.55
N TYR A 74 -5.10 -11.06 -4.77
CA TYR A 74 -5.86 -11.46 -5.96
C TYR A 74 -7.30 -10.92 -5.98
N GLN A 75 -7.88 -10.67 -4.80
CA GLN A 75 -9.27 -10.24 -4.66
C GLN A 75 -9.39 -8.71 -4.59
N LEU A 76 -8.38 -8.05 -4.01
CA LEU A 76 -8.40 -6.61 -3.78
C LEU A 76 -7.86 -5.85 -5.00
N LYS A 77 -8.66 -4.88 -5.41
CA LYS A 77 -8.32 -3.84 -6.38
C LYS A 77 -7.88 -2.54 -5.70
N ALA A 78 -7.14 -1.71 -6.43
CA ALA A 78 -6.69 -0.38 -5.98
C ALA A 78 -7.84 0.48 -5.43
N LYS A 79 -9.03 0.43 -6.04
CA LYS A 79 -10.21 1.17 -5.56
C LYS A 79 -10.62 0.93 -4.11
N HIS A 80 -10.28 -0.22 -3.54
CA HIS A 80 -10.61 -0.53 -2.14
C HIS A 80 -9.75 0.23 -1.11
N PHE A 81 -8.73 0.95 -1.58
CA PHE A 81 -7.83 1.77 -0.78
C PHE A 81 -8.16 3.27 -0.89
N ILE A 82 -9.21 3.64 -1.63
CA ILE A 82 -9.69 5.02 -1.73
C ILE A 82 -10.46 5.36 -0.45
N PRO A 83 -10.17 6.49 0.21
CA PRO A 83 -10.97 6.96 1.34
C PRO A 83 -12.44 7.20 0.93
N PRO A 84 -13.42 6.90 1.81
CA PRO A 84 -14.85 7.07 1.49
C PRO A 84 -15.25 8.54 1.25
N VAL A 85 -14.44 9.49 1.70
CA VAL A 85 -14.69 10.93 1.58
C VAL A 85 -14.32 11.53 0.21
N VAL A 86 -13.71 10.76 -0.69
CA VAL A 86 -13.29 11.25 -2.01
C VAL A 86 -14.52 11.39 -2.92
N SER A 87 -14.73 12.58 -3.50
CA SER A 87 -15.89 12.83 -4.38
C SER A 87 -15.83 12.01 -5.67
N GLU A 88 -17.00 11.72 -6.24
CA GLU A 88 -17.11 10.91 -7.46
C GLU A 88 -16.34 11.50 -8.66
N SER A 89 -16.22 12.83 -8.69
CA SER A 89 -15.42 13.58 -9.66
C SER A 89 -13.94 13.21 -9.60
N TYR A 90 -13.37 13.08 -8.39
CA TYR A 90 -11.97 12.67 -8.19
C TYR A 90 -11.73 11.18 -8.44
N LYS A 91 -12.75 10.33 -8.21
CA LYS A 91 -12.67 8.89 -8.52
C LYS A 91 -12.60 8.61 -10.02
N ARG A 92 -13.30 9.41 -10.84
CA ARG A 92 -13.35 9.26 -12.30
C ARG A 92 -12.11 9.79 -13.01
N LEU A 93 -11.40 10.75 -12.41
CA LEU A 93 -10.41 11.55 -13.13
C LEU A 93 -8.97 11.02 -13.09
N LEU A 94 -8.58 10.10 -12.21
CA LEU A 94 -7.15 9.86 -12.01
C LEU A 94 -6.76 8.39 -11.85
N ARG A 95 -5.68 8.02 -12.54
CA ARG A 95 -4.71 7.06 -12.03
C ARG A 95 -4.39 7.50 -10.61
N LEU A 96 -4.86 6.77 -9.61
CA LEU A 96 -4.75 7.19 -8.22
C LEU A 96 -3.28 7.21 -7.83
N CYS A 97 -2.85 8.32 -7.23
CA CYS A 97 -1.54 8.45 -6.64
C CYS A 97 -1.56 7.71 -5.29
N TYR A 98 -0.75 6.67 -5.18
CA TYR A 98 -0.50 5.99 -3.92
C TYR A 98 0.93 6.25 -3.49
N SER A 99 1.11 6.73 -2.26
CA SER A 99 2.42 6.71 -1.63
C SER A 99 2.75 5.28 -1.27
N VAL A 100 3.91 4.81 -1.71
CA VAL A 100 4.50 3.53 -1.30
C VAL A 100 5.31 3.81 -0.04
N CYS A 101 4.73 3.48 1.11
CA CYS A 101 5.37 3.71 2.41
C CYS A 101 5.92 2.40 2.98
N PHE A 102 7.16 2.47 3.48
CA PHE A 102 7.83 1.40 4.21
C PHE A 102 7.91 1.74 5.70
N LEU A 103 7.60 0.76 6.55
CA LEU A 103 7.87 0.87 7.99
C LEU A 103 9.33 0.43 8.23
N SER A 104 10.15 1.33 8.77
CA SER A 104 11.62 1.20 8.91
C SER A 104 12.14 0.00 9.74
N SER A 105 11.29 -0.94 10.14
CA SER A 105 11.72 -2.14 10.88
C SER A 105 11.03 -3.43 10.44
N MET A 106 10.09 -3.37 9.49
CA MET A 106 9.38 -4.55 9.02
C MET A 106 9.02 -4.33 7.56
N GLU A 107 9.42 -5.26 6.71
CA GLU A 107 9.23 -5.33 5.26
C GLU A 107 7.75 -5.19 4.82
N PHE A 108 7.21 -3.98 4.92
CA PHE A 108 5.79 -3.69 4.70
C PHE A 108 5.63 -2.57 3.70
N VAL A 109 4.72 -2.75 2.74
CA VAL A 109 4.27 -1.72 1.81
C VAL A 109 2.85 -1.32 2.18
N TYR A 110 2.66 -0.07 2.56
CA TYR A 110 1.32 0.51 2.64
C TYR A 110 1.07 1.41 1.45
N LEU A 111 -0.05 1.16 0.76
CA LEU A 111 -0.58 2.09 -0.24
C LEU A 111 -1.45 3.12 0.48
N CYS A 112 -0.88 4.29 0.75
CA CYS A 112 -1.65 5.43 1.24
C CYS A 112 -2.14 6.24 0.03
N TRP A 113 -3.44 6.51 -0.06
CA TRP A 113 -3.91 7.50 -1.02
C TRP A 113 -3.29 8.85 -0.69
N SER A 114 -2.52 9.39 -1.64
CA SER A 114 -1.91 10.71 -1.53
C SER A 114 -2.48 11.58 -2.62
N CYS A 115 -3.37 12.51 -2.25
CA CYS A 115 -3.76 13.58 -3.16
C CYS A 115 -2.68 14.68 -3.12
N PRO A 116 -2.24 15.23 -4.25
CA PRO A 116 -1.66 16.56 -4.25
C PRO A 116 -2.69 17.61 -3.80
#